data_AF-A0A8H7WS85-F1
#
_entry.id   AF-A0A8H7WS85-F1
#
_cell.length_a   1.000
_cell.length_b   1.000
_cell.length_c   1.000
_cell.angle_alpha   90.00
_cell.angle_beta   90.00
_cell.angle_gamma   90.00
#
_symmetry.space_group_name_H-M   'P 1'
#
loop_
_entity.id
_entity.type
_entity.pdbx_description
1 polymer ?
#
loop_
_entity_poly.entity_id
_entity_poly.type
_entity_poly.pdbx_seq_one_letter_code
_entity_poly.pdbx_strand_id
1 'polypeptide(L)'
;MYQDDIKVRETFDDDYRNRAKAAGRAKMKVSDDLTYDDLGLVQPEGRSEVGALLIPKLARLKQRKIPNPEDVSKMRLIDKDTGENFMFKSQDELRHFKYQRYMKRYLRTIASIDDNVGRFFLGDHGWFDKRFMYEESFQMPFLIRYPRLITPGSICRDIVSNVDFASSFLDLAGLRIPSYMQGKSFQALLRGVTPEGWKQVAYHQYWMHDDFVHEASAHYGVRNQKWKLIYWYNLGYGLPGTGPGGQEREWELFDCERDPLELVNVYHEPGCEEVVR
;
A
#
# COMPACT_ATOMS: atom_id res chain seq x y z
N MET A 1 -18.94 3.30 17.48
CA MET A 1 -17.76 2.85 16.70
C MET A 1 -18.21 2.69 15.26
N TYR A 2 -17.69 3.49 14.33
CA TYR A 2 -18.06 3.63 12.90
C TYR A 2 -19.26 2.78 12.41
N GLN A 3 -20.47 3.34 12.46
CA GLN A 3 -21.67 2.71 11.88
C GLN A 3 -22.01 3.28 10.50
N ASP A 4 -21.72 4.57 10.31
CA ASP A 4 -21.91 5.27 9.05
C ASP A 4 -20.97 4.76 7.95
N ASP A 5 -21.40 4.95 6.70
CA ASP A 5 -20.60 4.59 5.53
C ASP A 5 -19.34 5.46 5.44
N ILE A 6 -18.23 4.79 5.12
CA ILE A 6 -16.93 5.43 4.92
C ILE A 6 -16.87 5.98 3.50
N LYS A 7 -16.37 7.21 3.33
CA LYS A 7 -16.16 7.80 2.01
C LYS A 7 -15.26 6.90 1.17
N VAL A 8 -15.79 6.44 0.03
CA VAL A 8 -15.03 5.66 -0.96
C VAL A 8 -13.91 6.54 -1.54
N ARG A 9 -12.73 5.95 -1.72
CA ARG A 9 -11.55 6.61 -2.26
C ARG A 9 -11.73 6.89 -3.76
N GLU A 10 -11.18 8.00 -4.24
CA GLU A 10 -11.27 8.38 -5.66
C GLU A 10 -10.56 7.39 -6.59
N THR A 11 -9.54 6.70 -6.07
CA THR A 11 -8.78 5.66 -6.78
C THR A 11 -9.39 4.25 -6.64
N PHE A 12 -10.53 4.08 -5.96
CA PHE A 12 -11.11 2.75 -5.70
C PHE A 12 -11.47 1.97 -6.98
N ASP A 13 -11.81 2.70 -8.04
CA ASP A 13 -12.20 2.16 -9.35
C ASP A 13 -11.03 2.11 -10.35
N ASP A 14 -9.78 2.23 -9.88
CA ASP A 14 -8.59 2.13 -10.75
C ASP A 14 -8.55 0.78 -11.47
N ASP A 15 -8.56 0.85 -12.80
CA ASP A 15 -8.58 -0.30 -13.70
C ASP A 15 -7.21 -0.62 -14.30
N TYR A 16 -6.18 0.15 -13.94
CA TYR A 16 -4.80 -0.01 -14.37
C TYR A 16 -4.58 0.07 -15.89
N ARG A 17 -5.55 0.57 -16.69
CA ARG A 17 -5.39 0.67 -18.16
C ARG A 17 -4.25 1.59 -18.58
N ASN A 18 -3.96 2.62 -17.78
CA ASN A 18 -2.91 3.61 -18.02
C ASN A 18 -1.65 3.34 -17.19
N ARG A 19 -1.44 2.09 -16.74
CA ARG A 19 -0.44 1.70 -15.73
C ARG A 19 0.37 0.48 -16.19
N ALA A 20 1.46 0.16 -15.49
CA ALA A 20 2.21 -1.06 -15.74
C ALA A 20 1.35 -2.29 -15.42
N LYS A 21 1.48 -3.37 -16.21
CA LYS A 21 0.68 -4.59 -15.99
C LYS A 21 1.04 -5.26 -14.66
N ALA A 22 2.28 -5.09 -14.18
CA ALA A 22 2.76 -5.59 -12.88
C ALA A 22 1.84 -5.19 -11.72
N ALA A 23 1.39 -3.93 -11.68
CA ALA A 23 0.43 -3.45 -10.70
C ALA A 23 -0.88 -4.26 -10.78
N GLY A 24 -1.55 -4.23 -11.92
CA GLY A 24 -2.88 -4.85 -12.08
C GLY A 24 -2.97 -6.35 -11.82
N ARG A 25 -1.84 -7.09 -11.82
CA ARG A 25 -1.77 -8.55 -11.56
C ARG A 25 -1.79 -8.92 -10.07
N ALA A 26 -1.50 -7.98 -9.17
CA ALA A 26 -1.37 -8.26 -7.74
C ALA A 26 -2.67 -8.78 -7.10
N LYS A 27 -2.55 -9.78 -6.21
CA LYS A 27 -3.68 -10.44 -5.53
C LYS A 27 -3.96 -9.84 -4.16
N MET A 28 -4.28 -8.56 -4.16
CA MET A 28 -4.68 -7.82 -2.96
C MET A 28 -5.89 -6.92 -3.21
N LYS A 29 -6.76 -7.28 -4.17
CA LYS A 29 -7.92 -6.47 -4.55
C LYS A 29 -9.09 -6.67 -3.60
N VAL A 30 -9.75 -5.57 -3.20
CA VAL A 30 -10.94 -5.59 -2.34
C VAL A 30 -12.07 -6.41 -2.96
N SER A 31 -12.21 -6.38 -4.30
CA SER A 31 -13.22 -7.14 -5.03
C SER A 31 -13.02 -8.65 -4.91
N ASP A 32 -11.78 -9.13 -5.00
CA ASP A 32 -11.48 -10.52 -5.35
C ASP A 32 -10.73 -11.28 -4.26
N ASP A 33 -9.95 -10.60 -3.43
CA ASP A 33 -8.97 -11.24 -2.54
C ASP A 33 -9.37 -11.24 -1.06
N LEU A 34 -10.44 -10.53 -0.67
CA LEU A 34 -10.97 -10.54 0.70
C LEU A 34 -11.65 -11.88 1.06
N THR A 35 -11.46 -12.31 2.30
CA THR A 35 -12.02 -13.56 2.83
C THR A 35 -13.26 -13.35 3.69
N TYR A 36 -13.96 -14.45 3.97
CA TYR A 36 -15.07 -14.49 4.92
C TYR A 36 -14.68 -14.01 6.33
N ASP A 37 -13.44 -14.27 6.76
CA ASP A 37 -12.98 -13.88 8.08
C ASP A 37 -12.70 -12.37 8.16
N ASP A 38 -12.09 -11.80 7.11
CA ASP A 38 -11.83 -10.34 7.01
C ASP A 38 -13.12 -9.55 7.19
N LEU A 39 -14.18 -9.99 6.51
CA LEU A 39 -15.48 -9.34 6.56
C LEU A 39 -16.38 -9.84 7.70
N GLY A 40 -15.99 -10.89 8.41
CA GLY A 40 -16.84 -11.54 9.41
C GLY A 40 -18.19 -11.97 8.82
N LEU A 41 -18.17 -12.63 7.68
CA LEU A 41 -19.35 -13.11 6.95
C LEU A 41 -19.36 -14.64 6.89
N VAL A 42 -20.52 -15.25 6.76
CA VAL A 42 -20.71 -16.67 6.44
C VAL A 42 -21.64 -16.77 5.24
N GLN A 43 -21.84 -17.99 4.76
CA GLN A 43 -22.85 -18.33 3.79
C GLN A 43 -23.46 -19.69 4.18
N PRO A 44 -24.65 -20.04 3.69
CA PRO A 44 -25.39 -21.24 4.09
C PRO A 44 -24.60 -22.53 3.90
N GLU A 45 -23.85 -22.63 2.81
CA GLU A 45 -22.99 -23.77 2.46
C GLU A 45 -21.66 -23.77 3.25
N GLY A 46 -21.49 -22.84 4.19
CA GLY A 46 -20.33 -22.75 5.08
C GLY A 46 -19.11 -22.05 4.46
N ARG A 47 -18.24 -21.49 5.33
CA ARG A 47 -17.03 -20.73 4.94
C ARG A 47 -15.95 -21.59 4.25
N SER A 48 -15.97 -22.89 4.48
CA SER A 48 -14.91 -23.82 4.07
C SER A 48 -15.12 -24.47 2.71
N GLU A 49 -16.25 -24.21 2.05
CA GLU A 49 -16.65 -24.96 0.84
C GLU A 49 -16.72 -24.09 -0.42
N VAL A 50 -17.13 -22.81 -0.29
CA VAL A 50 -17.34 -21.94 -1.45
C VAL A 50 -16.28 -20.84 -1.54
N GLY A 51 -15.87 -20.56 -2.78
CA GLY A 51 -14.81 -19.62 -3.11
C GLY A 51 -13.45 -20.29 -3.25
N ALA A 52 -12.53 -19.63 -3.94
CA ALA A 52 -11.16 -20.11 -4.07
C ALA A 52 -10.45 -20.07 -2.72
N LEU A 53 -9.51 -21.01 -2.50
CA LEU A 53 -8.64 -20.94 -1.32
C LEU A 53 -7.80 -19.65 -1.37
N LEU A 54 -7.65 -18.98 -0.22
CA LEU A 54 -6.80 -17.79 -0.10
C LEU A 54 -5.37 -18.13 -0.54
N ILE A 55 -4.84 -19.23 -0.02
CA ILE A 55 -3.52 -19.75 -0.34
C ILE A 55 -3.64 -21.23 -0.73
N PRO A 56 -3.74 -21.59 -2.02
CA PRO A 56 -3.89 -22.97 -2.46
C PRO A 56 -2.76 -23.89 -1.97
N LYS A 57 -1.52 -23.37 -1.94
CA LYS A 57 -0.34 -24.10 -1.44
C LYS A 57 -0.35 -24.35 0.07
N LEU A 58 -1.21 -23.66 0.82
CA LEU A 58 -1.42 -23.82 2.26
C LEU A 58 -2.87 -24.18 2.57
N ALA A 59 -3.46 -25.10 1.79
CA ALA A 59 -4.86 -25.53 1.92
C ALA A 59 -5.27 -25.97 3.35
N ARG A 60 -4.30 -26.36 4.19
CA ARG A 60 -4.53 -26.65 5.62
C ARG A 60 -5.17 -25.50 6.41
N LEU A 61 -4.95 -24.25 5.99
CA LEU A 61 -5.53 -23.06 6.63
C LEU A 61 -7.04 -22.92 6.33
N LYS A 62 -7.55 -23.61 5.30
CA LYS A 62 -8.96 -23.65 4.87
C LYS A 62 -9.65 -22.29 4.68
N GLN A 63 -8.91 -21.18 4.71
CA GLN A 63 -9.45 -19.85 4.42
C GLN A 63 -9.76 -19.71 2.94
N ARG A 64 -10.93 -19.15 2.64
CA ARG A 64 -11.43 -18.95 1.28
C ARG A 64 -11.81 -17.50 1.04
N LYS A 65 -11.53 -17.06 -0.18
CA LYS A 65 -11.93 -15.76 -0.71
C LYS A 65 -13.43 -15.74 -0.94
N ILE A 66 -14.07 -14.60 -0.71
CA ILE A 66 -15.47 -14.41 -1.05
C ILE A 66 -15.57 -14.33 -2.57
N PRO A 67 -16.35 -15.19 -3.25
CA PRO A 67 -16.49 -15.16 -4.70
C PRO A 67 -16.86 -13.77 -5.24
N ASN A 68 -16.47 -13.51 -6.49
CA ASN A 68 -16.89 -12.34 -7.25
C ASN A 68 -17.38 -12.76 -8.65
N PRO A 69 -18.49 -13.53 -8.75
CA PRO A 69 -19.02 -13.99 -10.02
C PRO A 69 -19.65 -12.83 -10.81
N GLU A 70 -19.80 -12.99 -12.14
CA GLU A 70 -20.50 -12.01 -12.99
C GLU A 70 -21.97 -11.85 -12.58
N ASP A 71 -22.65 -12.96 -12.26
CA ASP A 71 -24.00 -12.97 -11.72
C ASP A 71 -23.97 -13.15 -10.19
N VAL A 72 -24.30 -12.07 -9.48
CA VAL A 72 -24.38 -12.04 -8.01
C VAL A 72 -25.80 -12.21 -7.47
N SER A 73 -26.81 -12.34 -8.33
CA SER A 73 -28.24 -12.31 -7.92
C SER A 73 -28.64 -13.42 -6.95
N LYS A 74 -27.93 -14.55 -7.00
CA LYS A 74 -28.14 -15.70 -6.12
C LYS A 74 -27.18 -15.74 -4.94
N MET A 75 -26.23 -14.81 -4.88
CA MET A 75 -25.23 -14.76 -3.83
C MET A 75 -25.84 -14.24 -2.54
N ARG A 76 -25.67 -15.01 -1.47
CA ARG A 76 -26.15 -14.66 -0.14
C ARG A 76 -25.00 -14.66 0.85
N LEU A 77 -24.72 -13.50 1.43
CA LEU A 77 -23.76 -13.36 2.52
C LEU A 77 -24.50 -13.09 3.81
N ILE A 78 -24.07 -13.71 4.90
CA ILE A 78 -24.75 -13.63 6.20
C ILE A 78 -23.77 -13.07 7.22
N ASP A 79 -24.20 -12.08 8.01
CA ASP A 79 -23.42 -11.60 9.14
C ASP A 79 -23.21 -12.73 10.15
N LYS A 80 -21.95 -13.01 10.51
CA LYS A 80 -21.63 -14.12 11.42
C LYS A 80 -22.16 -13.91 12.84
N ASP A 81 -22.31 -12.66 13.25
CA ASP A 81 -22.61 -12.26 14.63
C ASP A 81 -24.11 -11.95 14.77
N THR A 82 -24.73 -11.32 13.76
CA THR A 82 -26.16 -10.92 13.80
C THR A 82 -27.09 -11.83 13.02
N GLY A 83 -26.58 -12.63 12.07
CA GLY A 83 -27.40 -13.45 11.18
C GLY A 83 -28.13 -12.68 10.09
N GLU A 84 -27.85 -11.38 9.91
CA GLU A 84 -28.43 -10.55 8.85
C GLU A 84 -28.03 -11.06 7.46
N ASN A 85 -28.98 -11.07 6.52
CA ASN A 85 -28.76 -11.57 5.16
C ASN A 85 -28.55 -10.40 4.18
N PHE A 86 -27.49 -10.49 3.39
CA PHE A 86 -27.14 -9.55 2.34
C PHE A 86 -27.21 -10.23 0.97
N MET A 87 -27.88 -9.55 0.04
CA MET A 87 -28.06 -9.94 -1.36
C MET A 87 -27.63 -8.77 -2.24
N PHE A 88 -27.20 -9.04 -3.47
CA PHE A 88 -26.64 -8.02 -4.36
C PHE A 88 -27.27 -8.10 -5.75
N LYS A 89 -27.41 -6.94 -6.39
CA LYS A 89 -27.94 -6.81 -7.76
C LYS A 89 -26.84 -6.71 -8.80
N SER A 90 -25.65 -6.25 -8.42
CA SER A 90 -24.50 -6.08 -9.31
C SER A 90 -23.18 -6.36 -8.60
N GLN A 91 -22.13 -6.64 -9.39
CA GLN A 91 -20.76 -6.76 -8.87
C GLN A 91 -20.29 -5.46 -8.20
N ASP A 92 -20.71 -4.29 -8.69
CA ASP A 92 -20.38 -3.02 -8.06
C ASP A 92 -20.98 -2.89 -6.66
N GLU A 93 -22.23 -3.31 -6.46
CA GLU A 93 -22.87 -3.32 -5.14
C GLU A 93 -22.13 -4.27 -4.19
N LEU A 94 -21.76 -5.46 -4.67
CA LEU A 94 -20.96 -6.43 -3.91
C LEU A 94 -19.58 -5.85 -3.53
N ARG A 95 -18.89 -5.22 -4.48
CA ARG A 95 -17.57 -4.64 -4.28
C ARG A 95 -17.60 -3.48 -3.28
N HIS A 96 -18.59 -2.60 -3.37
CA HIS A 96 -18.81 -1.53 -2.40
C HIS A 96 -19.19 -2.08 -1.03
N PHE A 97 -20.01 -3.13 -0.97
CA PHE A 97 -20.34 -3.80 0.30
C PHE A 97 -19.09 -4.41 0.96
N LYS A 98 -18.26 -5.13 0.19
CA LYS A 98 -16.99 -5.68 0.68
C LYS A 98 -16.09 -4.57 1.23
N TYR A 99 -15.96 -3.46 0.50
CA TYR A 99 -15.23 -2.27 0.92
C TYR A 99 -15.76 -1.70 2.24
N GLN A 100 -17.05 -1.35 2.31
CA GLN A 100 -17.66 -0.74 3.49
C GLN A 100 -17.47 -1.61 4.73
N ARG A 101 -17.66 -2.92 4.57
CA ARG A 101 -17.55 -3.86 5.67
C ARG A 101 -16.10 -4.05 6.12
N TYR A 102 -15.15 -4.15 5.19
CA TYR A 102 -13.73 -4.18 5.50
C TYR A 102 -13.33 -2.92 6.27
N MET A 103 -13.64 -1.74 5.74
CA MET A 103 -13.28 -0.45 6.32
C MET A 103 -13.87 -0.25 7.71
N LYS A 104 -15.17 -0.52 7.90
CA LYS A 104 -15.81 -0.39 9.21
C LYS A 104 -15.18 -1.35 10.22
N ARG A 105 -14.87 -2.59 9.85
CA ARG A 105 -14.24 -3.56 10.75
C ARG A 105 -12.78 -3.21 11.05
N TYR A 106 -12.04 -2.77 10.05
CA TYR A 106 -10.65 -2.33 10.17
C TYR A 106 -10.57 -1.13 11.13
N LEU A 107 -11.30 -0.05 10.85
CA LEU A 107 -11.28 1.17 11.66
C LEU A 107 -11.77 0.96 13.11
N ARG A 108 -12.72 0.03 13.33
CA ARG A 108 -13.13 -0.35 14.69
C ARG A 108 -12.03 -1.05 15.49
N THR A 109 -11.11 -1.73 14.81
CA THR A 109 -10.02 -2.50 15.43
C THR A 109 -8.74 -1.67 15.56
N ILE A 110 -8.46 -0.81 14.58
CA ILE A 110 -7.12 -0.23 14.34
C ILE A 110 -7.10 1.30 14.47
N ALA A 111 -8.21 2.00 14.74
CA ALA A 111 -8.20 3.46 14.92
C ALA A 111 -7.13 3.96 15.93
N SER A 112 -6.77 3.18 16.95
CA SER A 112 -5.69 3.55 17.89
C SER A 112 -4.27 3.20 17.42
N ILE A 113 -4.10 2.29 16.46
CA ILE A 113 -2.80 1.83 15.94
C ILE A 113 -2.42 2.62 14.67
N ASP A 114 -3.37 2.94 13.79
CA ASP A 114 -3.10 3.65 12.53
C ASP A 114 -2.70 5.12 12.73
N ASP A 115 -3.16 5.75 13.82
CA ASP A 115 -2.67 7.08 14.24
C ASP A 115 -1.14 7.10 14.47
N ASN A 116 -0.48 5.93 14.61
CA ASN A 116 0.96 5.82 14.82
C ASN A 116 1.71 4.86 13.86
N VAL A 117 1.05 3.93 13.17
CA VAL A 117 1.73 2.82 12.46
C VAL A 117 1.32 2.78 10.98
N GLY A 118 1.79 3.78 10.23
CA GLY A 118 2.03 3.70 8.78
C GLY A 118 0.82 3.45 7.88
N ARG A 119 0.60 4.34 6.90
CA ARG A 119 -0.52 4.22 5.97
C ARG A 119 -0.54 2.88 5.20
N PHE A 120 -1.74 2.29 5.11
CA PHE A 120 -2.10 1.04 4.43
C PHE A 120 -3.02 1.35 3.25
N PHE A 121 -3.06 0.49 2.22
CA PHE A 121 -4.11 0.62 1.20
C PHE A 121 -5.44 0.21 1.83
N LEU A 122 -6.38 1.13 1.82
CA LEU A 122 -7.68 0.97 2.45
C LEU A 122 -8.77 1.14 1.38
N GLY A 123 -8.59 0.40 0.28
CA GLY A 123 -9.34 0.52 -0.98
C GLY A 123 -8.71 1.49 -1.99
N ASP A 124 -7.62 2.17 -1.66
CA ASP A 124 -6.89 2.98 -2.63
C ASP A 124 -6.37 2.08 -3.77
N HIS A 125 -6.57 2.53 -5.01
CA HIS A 125 -6.35 1.72 -6.22
C HIS A 125 -7.14 0.39 -6.24
N GLY A 126 -8.19 0.26 -5.43
CA GLY A 126 -8.95 -0.99 -5.30
C GLY A 126 -8.21 -2.08 -4.50
N TRP A 127 -7.09 -1.77 -3.84
CA TRP A 127 -6.32 -2.72 -3.04
C TRP A 127 -6.57 -2.62 -1.53
N PHE A 128 -6.25 -3.70 -0.83
CA PHE A 128 -5.92 -3.74 0.59
C PHE A 128 -4.43 -4.16 0.75
N ASP A 129 -3.88 -4.11 1.96
CA ASP A 129 -2.45 -4.37 2.25
C ASP A 129 -1.51 -3.16 2.00
N LYS A 130 -0.18 -3.36 2.14
CA LYS A 130 0.86 -2.36 1.92
C LYS A 130 2.10 -3.03 1.33
N ARG A 131 2.35 -2.84 0.03
CA ARG A 131 3.52 -3.42 -0.67
C ARG A 131 4.10 -2.55 -1.77
N PHE A 132 3.31 -1.63 -2.33
CA PHE A 132 3.69 -0.83 -3.48
C PHE A 132 4.10 0.58 -3.09
N MET A 133 4.98 1.18 -3.89
CA MET A 133 5.51 2.52 -3.69
C MET A 133 4.50 3.66 -3.95
N TYR A 134 3.20 3.37 -4.04
CA TYR A 134 2.18 4.42 -4.20
C TYR A 134 2.04 5.28 -2.95
N GLU A 135 1.67 6.55 -3.12
CA GLU A 135 1.79 7.61 -2.13
C GLU A 135 1.03 7.26 -0.84
N GLU A 136 -0.12 6.62 -0.98
CA GLU A 136 -0.96 6.17 0.12
C GLU A 136 -0.26 5.17 1.02
N SER A 137 0.73 4.42 0.55
CA SER A 137 1.48 3.47 1.38
C SER A 137 2.93 3.93 1.62
N PHE A 138 3.49 4.71 0.71
CA PHE A 138 4.88 5.12 0.75
C PHE A 138 5.16 6.22 1.78
N GLN A 139 4.24 7.20 1.93
CA GLN A 139 4.42 8.31 2.84
C GLN A 139 3.90 7.99 4.25
N MET A 140 4.73 8.20 5.28
CA MET A 140 4.32 8.08 6.68
C MET A 140 4.10 9.46 7.31
N PRO A 141 3.04 9.65 8.12
CA PRO A 141 2.95 10.82 8.98
C PRO A 141 4.09 10.79 10.01
N PHE A 142 4.74 11.93 10.22
CA PHE A 142 5.85 12.04 11.15
C PHE A 142 5.76 13.31 11.99
N LEU A 143 5.68 13.14 13.31
CA LEU A 143 5.59 14.23 14.27
C LEU A 143 6.68 14.06 15.33
N ILE A 144 7.39 15.15 15.64
CA ILE A 144 8.39 15.17 16.71
C ILE A 144 8.08 16.34 17.64
N ARG A 145 8.13 16.08 18.95
CA ARG A 145 8.09 17.12 19.98
C ARG A 145 9.44 17.17 20.70
N TYR A 146 10.23 18.21 20.43
CA TYR A 146 11.46 18.47 21.18
C TYR A 146 11.63 19.98 21.46
N PRO A 147 11.03 20.51 22.56
CA PRO A 147 10.92 21.95 22.78
C PRO A 147 12.25 22.71 22.89
N ARG A 148 13.35 22.03 23.24
CA ARG A 148 14.68 22.64 23.32
C ARG A 148 15.31 22.94 21.95
N LEU A 149 14.77 22.34 20.88
CA LEU A 149 15.36 22.30 19.55
C LEU A 149 14.39 22.75 18.45
N ILE A 150 13.12 22.33 18.56
CA ILE A 150 12.10 22.48 17.54
C ILE A 150 11.18 23.65 17.91
N THR A 151 11.05 24.61 17.00
CA THR A 151 10.03 25.66 17.10
C THR A 151 8.63 25.02 17.03
N PRO A 152 7.76 25.20 18.05
CA PRO A 152 6.43 24.61 18.04
C PRO A 152 5.63 25.00 16.79
N GLY A 153 4.95 24.03 16.18
CA GLY A 153 4.11 24.25 14.99
C GLY A 153 4.88 24.43 13.68
N SER A 154 6.22 24.29 13.67
CA SER A 154 6.99 24.31 12.43
C SER A 154 6.68 23.09 11.54
N ILE A 155 6.84 23.27 10.23
CA ILE A 155 6.66 22.23 9.22
C ILE A 155 7.96 22.08 8.44
N CYS A 156 8.50 20.86 8.39
CA CYS A 156 9.62 20.50 7.53
C CYS A 156 9.07 19.76 6.31
N ARG A 157 9.46 20.20 5.11
CA ARG A 157 9.09 19.57 3.83
C ARG A 157 10.22 18.75 3.23
N ASP A 158 11.42 18.78 3.83
CA ASP A 158 12.55 18.00 3.36
C ASP A 158 12.29 16.50 3.53
N ILE A 159 12.81 15.72 2.60
CA ILE A 159 12.66 14.27 2.64
C ILE A 159 13.58 13.67 3.71
N VAL A 160 12.99 12.86 4.58
CA VAL A 160 13.68 12.02 5.59
C VAL A 160 13.29 10.57 5.34
N SER A 161 14.25 9.66 5.40
CA SER A 161 14.03 8.22 5.22
C SER A 161 14.25 7.44 6.51
N ASN A 162 13.69 6.22 6.60
CA ASN A 162 13.82 5.36 7.79
C ASN A 162 15.28 5.10 8.21
N VAL A 163 16.22 5.11 7.26
CA VAL A 163 17.65 4.93 7.54
C VAL A 163 18.28 6.08 8.32
N ASP A 164 17.68 7.28 8.30
CA ASP A 164 18.23 8.49 8.92
C ASP A 164 17.99 8.56 10.44
N PHE A 165 17.02 7.79 10.95
CA PHE A 165 16.64 7.81 12.36
C PHE A 165 17.78 7.41 13.29
N ALA A 166 18.49 6.31 12.98
CA ALA A 166 19.58 5.81 13.82
C ALA A 166 20.69 6.86 13.98
N SER A 167 21.15 7.46 12.86
CA SER A 167 22.16 8.52 12.87
C SER A 167 21.68 9.76 13.62
N SER A 168 20.39 10.12 13.49
CA SER A 168 19.80 11.28 14.17
C SER A 168 19.70 11.11 15.68
N PHE A 169 19.35 9.90 16.16
CA PHE A 169 19.30 9.64 17.60
C PHE A 169 20.68 9.68 18.25
N LEU A 170 21.71 9.17 17.56
CA LEU A 170 23.10 9.27 18.04
C LEU A 170 23.55 10.74 18.12
N ASP A 171 23.28 11.53 17.08
CA ASP A 171 23.63 12.96 17.05
C ASP A 171 22.94 13.74 18.18
N LEU A 172 21.63 13.54 18.35
CA LEU A 172 20.84 14.17 19.41
C LEU A 172 21.31 13.78 20.82
N ALA A 173 21.88 12.57 20.97
CA ALA A 173 22.48 12.09 22.22
C ALA A 173 23.93 12.54 22.42
N GLY A 174 24.54 13.25 21.46
CA GLY A 174 25.95 13.64 21.49
C GLY A 174 26.91 12.45 21.35
N LEU A 175 26.47 11.36 20.74
CA LEU A 175 27.24 10.15 20.52
C LEU A 175 27.87 10.14 19.12
N ARG A 176 28.97 9.39 18.98
CA ARG A 176 29.63 9.22 17.68
C ARG A 176 28.74 8.44 16.72
N ILE A 177 28.54 8.97 15.52
CA ILE A 177 27.87 8.28 14.41
C ILE A 177 28.90 7.38 13.70
N PRO A 178 28.67 6.05 13.61
CA PRO A 178 29.55 5.15 12.85
C PRO A 178 29.51 5.42 11.34
N SER A 179 30.66 5.31 10.67
CA SER A 179 30.78 5.60 9.23
C SER A 179 30.08 4.60 8.30
N TYR A 180 29.66 3.44 8.82
CA TYR A 180 28.93 2.44 8.05
C TYR A 180 27.42 2.72 7.99
N MET A 181 26.91 3.67 8.79
CA MET A 181 25.50 4.05 8.72
C MET A 181 25.23 4.78 7.41
N GLN A 182 24.22 4.32 6.67
CA GLN A 182 23.85 4.90 5.39
C GLN A 182 23.07 6.21 5.54
N GLY A 183 22.29 6.34 6.62
CA GLY A 183 21.49 7.53 6.88
C GLY A 183 22.31 8.68 7.47
N LYS A 184 21.82 9.90 7.27
CA LYS A 184 22.41 11.13 7.81
C LYS A 184 21.55 11.68 8.94
N SER A 185 22.16 12.36 9.91
CA SER A 185 21.40 13.02 10.96
C SER A 185 20.55 14.16 10.39
N PHE A 186 19.24 14.12 10.62
CA PHE A 186 18.32 15.20 10.27
C PHE A 186 18.19 16.25 11.39
N GLN A 187 19.06 16.26 12.40
CA GLN A 187 19.00 17.21 13.51
C GLN A 187 18.97 18.68 13.04
N ALA A 188 19.67 19.02 11.96
CA ALA A 188 19.63 20.36 11.38
C ALA A 188 18.24 20.72 10.83
N LEU A 189 17.53 19.75 10.23
CA LEU A 189 16.16 19.93 9.74
C LEU A 189 15.19 20.27 10.89
N LEU A 190 15.44 19.72 12.09
CA LEU A 190 14.66 20.03 13.29
C LEU A 190 14.75 21.50 13.71
N ARG A 191 15.83 22.19 13.30
CA ARG A 191 16.04 23.62 13.49
C ARG A 191 15.57 24.47 12.30
N GLY A 192 14.98 23.85 11.28
CA GLY A 192 14.55 24.51 10.05
C GLY A 192 15.70 24.81 9.08
N VAL A 193 16.83 24.11 9.17
CA VAL A 193 18.00 24.31 8.30
C VAL A 193 18.25 23.06 7.48
N THR A 194 18.09 23.14 6.16
CA THR A 194 18.46 22.06 5.22
C THR A 194 19.97 22.04 5.01
N PRO A 195 20.68 20.95 5.40
CA PRO A 195 22.12 20.85 5.17
C PRO A 195 22.49 20.87 3.68
N GLU A 196 23.68 21.36 3.37
CA GLU A 196 24.25 21.21 2.03
C GLU A 196 24.36 19.72 1.65
N GLY A 197 23.92 19.39 0.44
CA GLY A 197 23.91 18.00 -0.04
C GLY A 197 22.92 17.08 0.70
N TRP A 198 21.93 17.63 1.41
CA TRP A 198 20.80 16.86 1.91
C TRP A 198 20.01 16.29 0.73
N LYS A 199 19.81 14.97 0.72
CA LYS A 199 19.15 14.30 -0.39
C LYS A 199 17.65 14.56 -0.34
N GLN A 200 17.13 15.17 -1.40
CA GLN A 200 15.68 15.36 -1.60
C GLN A 200 15.08 14.20 -2.40
N VAL A 201 15.54 12.98 -2.11
CA VAL A 201 15.11 11.76 -2.80
C VAL A 201 14.98 10.65 -1.77
N ALA A 202 13.83 9.99 -1.76
CA ALA A 202 13.60 8.74 -1.05
C ALA A 202 13.73 7.57 -2.02
N TYR A 203 14.42 6.51 -1.59
CA TYR A 203 14.56 5.27 -2.32
C TYR A 203 13.70 4.18 -1.68
N HIS A 204 13.04 3.38 -2.51
CA HIS A 204 12.22 2.25 -2.11
C HIS A 204 12.68 0.99 -2.83
N GLN A 205 12.61 -0.14 -2.14
CA GLN A 205 12.88 -1.45 -2.73
C GLN A 205 12.00 -2.51 -2.08
N TYR A 206 11.33 -3.29 -2.93
CA TYR A 206 10.55 -4.45 -2.55
C TYR A 206 11.06 -5.68 -3.29
N TRP A 207 11.51 -6.68 -2.54
CA TRP A 207 12.23 -7.85 -3.08
C TRP A 207 11.35 -9.05 -3.38
N MET A 208 10.20 -9.16 -2.72
CA MET A 208 9.41 -10.38 -2.69
C MET A 208 8.53 -10.48 -3.93
N HIS A 209 9.13 -10.96 -5.03
CA HIS A 209 8.46 -11.13 -6.31
C HIS A 209 7.52 -12.34 -6.29
N ASP A 210 6.29 -12.15 -6.76
CA ASP A 210 5.34 -13.23 -7.10
C ASP A 210 5.27 -14.31 -6.00
N ASP A 211 5.09 -13.87 -4.77
CA ASP A 211 4.90 -14.79 -3.66
C ASP A 211 3.56 -15.49 -3.76
N PHE A 212 3.46 -16.65 -3.14
CA PHE A 212 2.29 -17.51 -3.22
C PHE A 212 1.04 -16.99 -2.49
N VAL A 213 1.12 -15.82 -1.84
CA VAL A 213 0.00 -15.17 -1.15
C VAL A 213 -0.45 -13.94 -1.90
N HIS A 214 0.45 -12.98 -2.15
CA HIS A 214 0.08 -11.65 -2.65
C HIS A 214 0.33 -11.49 -4.15
N GLU A 215 1.19 -12.32 -4.75
CA GLU A 215 1.60 -12.23 -6.16
C GLU A 215 2.06 -10.81 -6.55
N ALA A 216 2.67 -10.10 -5.59
CA ALA A 216 3.16 -8.75 -5.78
C ALA A 216 4.45 -8.76 -6.60
N SER A 217 4.54 -7.91 -7.63
CA SER A 217 5.76 -7.78 -8.40
C SER A 217 6.86 -7.07 -7.62
N ALA A 218 8.06 -7.67 -7.61
CA ALA A 218 9.24 -6.99 -7.09
C ALA A 218 9.63 -5.78 -7.93
N HIS A 219 10.01 -4.72 -7.23
CA HIS A 219 10.24 -3.41 -7.80
C HIS A 219 11.15 -2.57 -6.91
N TYR A 220 11.66 -1.50 -7.49
CA TYR A 220 12.30 -0.43 -6.76
C TYR A 220 12.01 0.89 -7.41
N GLY A 221 12.25 1.97 -6.68
CA GLY A 221 11.96 3.28 -7.21
C GLY A 221 12.57 4.39 -6.40
N VAL A 222 12.45 5.58 -6.97
CA VAL A 222 12.90 6.83 -6.37
C VAL A 222 11.77 7.86 -6.42
N ARG A 223 11.67 8.66 -5.37
CA ARG A 223 10.67 9.72 -5.21
C ARG A 223 11.36 10.99 -4.75
N ASN A 224 11.25 12.07 -5.52
CA ASN A 224 11.62 13.40 -5.04
C ASN A 224 10.37 14.18 -4.60
N GLN A 225 10.34 15.51 -4.67
CA GLN A 225 9.14 16.30 -4.34
C GLN A 225 8.07 16.27 -5.44
N LYS A 226 8.47 16.13 -6.71
CA LYS A 226 7.59 16.19 -7.87
C LYS A 226 7.37 14.84 -8.56
N TRP A 227 8.46 14.13 -8.85
CA TRP A 227 8.45 12.91 -9.66
C TRP A 227 8.55 11.66 -8.80
N LYS A 228 7.87 10.60 -9.23
CA LYS A 228 8.04 9.23 -8.73
C LYS A 228 8.35 8.30 -9.90
N LEU A 229 9.45 7.57 -9.81
CA LEU A 229 9.84 6.58 -10.82
C LEU A 229 9.89 5.19 -10.16
N ILE A 230 9.17 4.25 -10.74
CA ILE A 230 9.11 2.85 -10.30
C ILE A 230 9.58 1.96 -11.44
N TYR A 231 10.47 1.03 -11.12
CA TYR A 231 10.92 -0.02 -12.02
C TYR A 231 10.48 -1.38 -11.51
N TRP A 232 9.63 -2.03 -12.29
CA TRP A 232 9.14 -3.38 -12.06
C TRP A 232 10.09 -4.35 -12.74
N TYR A 233 11.04 -4.88 -11.99
CA TYR A 233 12.04 -5.79 -12.55
C TYR A 233 11.55 -7.23 -12.69
N ASN A 234 10.40 -7.57 -12.08
CA ASN A 234 9.63 -8.79 -12.29
C ASN A 234 10.46 -10.10 -12.22
N LEU A 235 11.40 -10.17 -11.28
CA LEU A 235 12.26 -11.34 -11.06
C LEU A 235 12.37 -11.66 -9.58
N GLY A 236 12.32 -12.96 -9.25
CA GLY A 236 12.53 -13.43 -7.88
C GLY A 236 13.99 -13.72 -7.50
N TYR A 237 14.91 -13.76 -8.48
CA TYR A 237 16.34 -14.09 -8.29
C TYR A 237 16.63 -15.40 -7.54
N GLY A 238 15.67 -16.34 -7.52
CA GLY A 238 15.81 -17.59 -6.76
C GLY A 238 15.90 -17.39 -5.24
N LEU A 239 15.50 -16.22 -4.75
CA LEU A 239 15.49 -15.92 -3.32
C LEU A 239 14.39 -16.74 -2.61
N PRO A 240 14.58 -17.11 -1.33
CA PRO A 240 13.55 -17.79 -0.57
C PRO A 240 12.25 -16.98 -0.53
N GLY A 241 11.13 -17.62 -0.89
CA GLY A 241 9.79 -17.01 -0.87
C GLY A 241 9.40 -16.26 -2.13
N THR A 242 10.26 -16.17 -3.15
CA THR A 242 9.93 -15.52 -4.43
C THR A 242 9.52 -16.53 -5.50
N GLY A 243 8.64 -16.09 -6.39
CA GLY A 243 8.28 -16.78 -7.62
C GLY A 243 9.38 -16.72 -8.68
N PRO A 244 9.28 -17.54 -9.73
CA PRO A 244 10.32 -17.67 -10.76
C PRO A 244 10.51 -16.40 -11.61
N GLY A 245 9.51 -15.52 -11.67
CA GLY A 245 9.48 -14.37 -12.56
C GLY A 245 9.34 -14.74 -14.03
N GLY A 246 9.73 -13.81 -14.91
CA GLY A 246 9.67 -13.98 -16.36
C GLY A 246 8.66 -13.08 -17.07
N GLN A 247 7.95 -12.22 -16.33
CA GLN A 247 7.19 -11.12 -16.93
C GLN A 247 8.16 -10.05 -17.46
N GLU A 248 7.72 -9.30 -18.47
CA GLU A 248 8.49 -8.17 -19.01
C GLU A 248 8.77 -7.14 -17.94
N ARG A 249 9.91 -6.45 -18.06
CA ARG A 249 10.27 -5.34 -17.18
C ARG A 249 9.46 -4.12 -17.57
N GLU A 250 8.93 -3.41 -16.59
CA GLU A 250 8.05 -2.28 -16.82
C GLU A 250 8.51 -1.08 -16.00
N TRP A 251 8.22 0.13 -16.51
CA TRP A 251 8.51 1.38 -15.84
C TRP A 251 7.21 2.15 -15.61
N GLU A 252 7.13 2.82 -14.47
CA GLU A 252 6.11 3.82 -14.20
C GLU A 252 6.75 5.14 -13.77
N LEU A 253 6.35 6.25 -14.40
CA LEU A 253 6.71 7.60 -13.99
C LEU A 253 5.43 8.37 -13.69
N PHE A 254 5.38 9.05 -12.54
CA PHE A 254 4.28 9.93 -12.15
C PHE A 254 4.79 11.35 -11.89
N ASP A 255 4.08 12.34 -12.44
CA ASP A 255 4.16 13.74 -12.00
C ASP A 255 3.21 13.91 -10.81
N CYS A 256 3.68 13.70 -9.59
CA CYS A 256 2.84 13.72 -8.39
C CYS A 256 2.28 15.13 -8.07
N GLU A 257 2.72 16.19 -8.74
CA GLU A 257 2.09 17.52 -8.64
C GLU A 257 0.84 17.61 -9.51
N ARG A 258 0.91 17.07 -10.74
CA ARG A 258 -0.21 17.10 -11.71
C ARG A 258 -1.18 15.93 -11.53
N ASP A 259 -0.66 14.81 -11.07
CA ASP A 259 -1.37 13.55 -10.85
C ASP A 259 -1.04 13.03 -9.44
N PRO A 260 -1.59 13.68 -8.39
CA PRO A 260 -1.33 13.30 -7.00
C PRO A 260 -1.91 11.94 -6.62
N LEU A 261 -2.80 11.39 -7.45
CA LEU A 261 -3.39 10.06 -7.30
C LEU A 261 -2.65 8.99 -8.11
N GLU A 262 -1.59 9.38 -8.83
CA GLU A 262 -0.70 8.48 -9.55
C GLU A 262 -1.42 7.56 -10.56
N LEU A 263 -2.48 8.05 -11.22
CA LEU A 263 -3.33 7.27 -12.11
C LEU A 263 -2.80 7.17 -13.55
N VAL A 264 -1.85 8.01 -13.94
CA VAL A 264 -1.35 8.11 -15.32
C VAL A 264 0.15 7.89 -15.37
N ASN A 265 0.56 6.77 -15.95
CA ASN A 265 1.97 6.51 -16.21
C ASN A 265 2.47 7.37 -17.40
N VAL A 266 3.31 8.36 -17.11
CA VAL A 266 3.86 9.28 -18.12
C VAL A 266 5.26 8.90 -18.60
N TYR A 267 5.74 7.68 -18.29
CA TYR A 267 7.11 7.27 -18.62
C TYR A 267 7.43 7.34 -20.13
N HIS A 268 6.44 7.09 -20.98
CA HIS A 268 6.57 7.13 -22.43
C HIS A 268 6.11 8.45 -23.07
N GLU A 269 5.71 9.44 -22.26
CA GLU A 269 5.25 10.73 -22.77
C GLU A 269 6.44 11.60 -23.22
N PRO A 270 6.32 12.32 -24.36
CA PRO A 270 7.37 13.22 -24.82
C PRO A 270 7.75 14.28 -23.78
N GLY A 271 9.05 14.50 -23.57
CA GLY A 271 9.60 15.44 -22.59
C GLY A 271 9.91 14.83 -21.22
N CYS A 272 9.55 13.57 -20.99
CA CYS A 272 9.92 12.85 -19.76
C CYS A 272 11.31 12.19 -19.84
N GLU A 273 11.94 12.16 -21.03
CA GLU A 273 13.22 11.46 -21.26
C GLU A 273 14.36 12.05 -20.41
N GLU A 274 14.37 13.37 -20.20
CA GLU A 274 15.37 14.02 -19.35
C GLU A 274 15.16 13.73 -17.87
N VAL A 275 13.93 13.44 -17.45
CA VAL A 275 13.59 13.13 -16.05
C VAL A 275 14.04 11.73 -15.68
N VAL A 276 13.99 10.78 -16.62
CA VAL A 276 14.30 9.36 -16.39
C VAL A 276 15.75 8.97 -16.69
N ARG A 277 16.57 9.93 -17.15
CA ARG A 277 17.98 9.73 -17.51
C ARG A 277 18.92 9.78 -16.30
#